data_AF-A0A9X1CZY5-F1
#
_entry.id   AF-A0A9X1CZY5-F1
#
_cell.length_a   1.000
_cell.length_b   1.000
_cell.length_c   1.000
_cell.angle_alpha   90.00
_cell.angle_beta   90.00
_cell.angle_gamma   90.00
#
_symmetry.space_group_name_H-M   'P 1'
#
loop_
_entity.id
_entity.type
_entity.pdbx_description
1 polymer ?
#
loop_
_entity_poly.entity_id
_entity_poly.type
_entity_poly.pdbx_seq_one_letter_code
_entity_poly.pdbx_strand_id
1 'polypeptide(L)'
;LIDSKKISENTFSFILITDNLTKTEKLQHPIEVHQAISNAMIDLKRFLLHSNEDVNLCSQFSKLISYIENNAGDPIGGQYGGCWLWLHDNTTPLTRALIRNGRAFVSDDGRYLVHLYEFSDLRSLQEREKMTDMLANSIQQNFSTPCCYFSVAGSDNPNDVPFYAGNHDYSIDFYNWNNPNK
;
A
#
# COMPACT_ATOMS: atom_id res chain seq x y z
N LEU A 1 1.72 11.73 -2.17
CA LEU A 1 2.08 12.79 -3.15
C LEU A 1 2.82 12.22 -4.34
N ILE A 2 3.95 11.53 -4.14
CA ILE A 2 4.68 10.83 -5.21
C ILE A 2 3.84 9.68 -5.76
N ASP A 3 3.35 8.79 -4.89
CA ASP A 3 2.55 7.61 -5.29
C ASP A 3 1.24 7.99 -6.00
N SER A 4 0.64 9.12 -5.60
CA SER A 4 -0.53 9.71 -6.27
C SER A 4 -0.18 10.61 -7.46
N LYS A 5 1.08 10.60 -7.93
CA LYS A 5 1.62 11.34 -9.09
C LYS A 5 1.39 12.86 -9.05
N LYS A 6 1.14 13.43 -7.87
CA LYS A 6 0.97 14.89 -7.70
C LYS A 6 2.30 15.64 -7.79
N ILE A 7 3.40 14.96 -7.50
CA ILE A 7 4.77 15.47 -7.66
C ILE A 7 5.67 14.37 -8.24
N SER A 8 6.77 14.75 -8.88
CA SER A 8 7.77 13.80 -9.39
C SER A 8 8.54 13.13 -8.26
N GLU A 9 8.99 11.90 -8.46
CA GLU A 9 9.91 11.19 -7.56
C GLU A 9 11.23 11.94 -7.36
N ASN A 10 11.63 12.76 -8.33
CA ASN A 10 12.87 13.55 -8.28
C ASN A 10 12.68 14.94 -7.62
N THR A 11 11.46 15.25 -7.12
CA THR A 11 11.18 16.54 -6.48
C THR A 11 12.00 16.74 -5.20
N PHE A 12 12.17 15.66 -4.43
CA PHE A 12 12.95 15.67 -3.19
C PHE A 12 13.93 14.51 -3.19
N SER A 13 15.21 14.81 -2.96
CA SER A 13 16.25 13.76 -2.88
C SER A 13 16.52 13.31 -1.45
N PHE A 14 16.28 14.17 -0.46
CA PHE A 14 16.56 13.89 0.95
C PHE A 14 15.68 14.73 1.87
N ILE A 15 15.62 14.33 3.14
CA ILE A 15 15.04 15.12 4.25
C ILE A 15 16.15 15.40 5.25
N LEU A 16 16.23 16.63 5.74
CA LEU A 16 17.12 17.01 6.84
C LEU A 16 16.33 17.16 8.12
N ILE A 17 16.68 16.38 9.15
CA ILE A 17 16.05 16.47 10.48
C ILE A 17 16.85 17.44 11.32
N THR A 18 16.32 18.64 11.53
CA THR A 18 17.01 19.71 12.27
C THR A 18 17.33 19.32 13.71
N ASP A 19 16.46 18.53 14.34
CA ASP A 19 16.65 18.07 15.73
C ASP A 19 17.82 17.09 15.86
N ASN A 20 18.21 16.45 14.75
CA ASN A 20 19.36 15.56 14.69
C ASN A 20 20.67 16.28 14.33
N LEU A 21 20.61 17.60 14.05
CA LEU A 21 21.82 18.38 13.81
C LEU A 21 22.58 18.57 15.13
N THR A 22 23.86 18.19 15.11
CA THR A 22 24.77 18.47 16.22
C THR A 22 24.81 19.97 16.51
N LYS A 23 24.73 20.37 17.78
CA LYS A 23 24.87 21.78 18.19
C LYS A 23 26.16 22.38 17.62
N THR A 24 26.07 23.58 17.07
CA THR A 24 27.14 24.29 16.36
C THR A 24 28.42 24.47 17.19
N GLU A 25 28.29 24.50 18.52
CA GLU A 25 29.41 24.54 19.48
C GLU A 25 30.42 23.39 19.32
N LYS A 26 30.01 22.26 18.72
CA LYS A 26 30.84 21.06 18.50
C LYS A 26 31.36 20.91 17.07
N LEU A 27 31.10 21.87 16.19
CA LEU A 27 31.46 21.80 14.77
C LEU A 27 32.58 22.79 14.47
N GLN A 28 33.83 22.39 14.72
CA GLN A 28 35.00 23.26 14.54
C GLN A 28 35.72 22.99 13.22
N HIS A 29 35.54 21.80 12.64
CA HIS A 29 36.17 21.39 11.39
C HIS A 29 35.17 21.10 10.26
N PRO A 30 35.51 21.42 8.99
CA PRO A 30 34.64 21.15 7.84
C PRO A 30 34.17 19.70 7.71
N ILE A 31 35.00 18.72 8.14
CA ILE A 31 34.65 17.30 8.11
C ILE A 31 33.51 16.99 9.09
N GLU A 32 33.55 17.59 10.29
CA GLU A 32 32.53 17.40 11.33
C GLU A 32 31.19 17.99 10.90
N VAL A 33 31.23 19.15 10.23
CA VAL A 33 30.03 19.77 9.63
C VAL A 33 29.41 18.84 8.60
N HIS A 34 30.23 18.27 7.71
CA HIS A 34 29.75 17.35 6.68
C HIS A 34 29.14 16.07 7.28
N GLN A 35 29.76 15.51 8.31
CA GLN A 35 29.23 14.35 9.03
C GLN A 35 27.94 14.66 9.78
N ALA A 36 27.83 15.83 10.43
CA ALA A 36 26.62 16.23 11.13
C ALA A 36 25.42 16.38 10.17
N ILE A 37 25.64 16.98 9.00
CA ILE A 37 24.62 17.09 7.95
C ILE A 37 24.25 15.70 7.42
N SER A 38 25.24 14.86 7.13
CA SER A 38 25.02 13.50 6.62
C SER A 38 24.21 12.63 7.60
N ASN A 39 24.53 12.70 8.90
CA ASN A 39 23.84 11.92 9.94
C ASN A 39 22.41 12.41 10.19
N ALA A 40 22.16 13.71 10.00
CA ALA A 40 20.82 14.30 10.09
C ALA A 40 19.99 14.10 8.82
N MET A 41 20.56 13.51 7.77
CA MET A 41 19.93 13.36 6.47
C MET A 41 19.31 11.96 6.29
N ILE A 42 18.07 11.95 5.83
CA ILE A 42 17.40 10.75 5.32
C ILE A 42 17.47 10.80 3.81
N ASP A 43 18.22 9.86 3.20
CA ASP A 43 18.17 9.64 1.76
C ASP A 43 16.82 9.03 1.37
N LEU A 44 16.09 9.70 0.48
CA LEU A 44 14.79 9.24 -0.03
C LEU A 44 14.92 8.26 -1.19
N LYS A 45 16.05 8.27 -1.93
CA LYS A 45 16.23 7.42 -3.11
C LYS A 45 16.11 5.94 -2.79
N ARG A 46 16.60 5.50 -1.63
CA ARG A 46 16.44 4.11 -1.16
C ARG A 46 14.98 3.66 -1.03
N PHE A 47 14.05 4.61 -0.81
CA PHE A 47 12.62 4.34 -0.74
C PHE A 47 11.90 4.52 -2.07
N LEU A 48 12.60 4.86 -3.15
CA LEU A 48 12.03 5.05 -4.49
C LEU A 48 12.59 4.07 -5.52
N LEU A 49 13.81 3.57 -5.32
CA LEU A 49 14.48 2.67 -6.25
C LEU A 49 13.82 1.27 -6.29
N HIS A 50 13.61 0.76 -7.49
CA HIS A 50 13.28 -0.64 -7.74
C HIS A 50 14.45 -1.54 -7.37
N SER A 51 14.13 -2.68 -6.76
CA SER A 51 15.12 -3.69 -6.41
C SER A 51 14.71 -5.08 -6.88
N ASN A 52 15.67 -6.01 -6.97
CA ASN A 52 15.35 -7.43 -7.20
C ASN A 52 14.45 -8.02 -6.09
N GLU A 53 14.54 -7.46 -4.87
CA GLU A 53 13.66 -7.83 -3.77
C GLU A 53 12.20 -7.46 -4.07
N ASP A 54 11.95 -6.34 -4.75
CA ASP A 54 10.59 -5.92 -5.12
C ASP A 54 9.96 -6.95 -6.07
N VAL A 55 10.73 -7.47 -7.03
CA VAL A 55 10.28 -8.52 -7.97
C VAL A 55 9.96 -9.81 -7.23
N ASN A 56 10.81 -10.19 -6.27
CA ASN A 56 10.60 -11.37 -5.43
C ASN A 56 9.33 -11.23 -4.58
N LEU A 57 9.12 -10.08 -3.93
CA LEU A 57 7.90 -9.78 -3.16
C LEU A 57 6.65 -9.86 -4.04
N CYS A 58 6.67 -9.26 -5.24
CA CYS A 58 5.55 -9.34 -6.18
C CYS A 58 5.27 -10.77 -6.64
N SER A 59 6.33 -11.57 -6.84
CA SER A 59 6.19 -13.00 -7.18
C SER A 59 5.54 -13.80 -6.05
N GLN A 60 5.98 -13.60 -4.81
CA GLN A 60 5.40 -14.25 -3.63
C GLN A 60 3.94 -13.84 -3.42
N PHE A 61 3.64 -12.55 -3.56
CA PHE A 61 2.28 -12.03 -3.53
C PHE A 61 1.39 -12.70 -4.59
N SER A 62 1.84 -12.74 -5.85
CA SER A 62 1.07 -13.37 -6.95
C SER A 62 0.81 -14.86 -6.68
N LYS A 63 1.80 -15.57 -6.13
CA LYS A 63 1.65 -16.99 -5.73
C LYS A 63 0.58 -17.18 -4.66
N LEU A 64 0.46 -16.27 -3.70
CA LEU A 64 -0.59 -16.35 -2.67
C LEU A 64 -1.99 -16.16 -3.28
N ILE A 65 -2.15 -15.19 -4.19
CA ILE A 65 -3.44 -14.97 -4.86
C ILE A 65 -3.80 -16.20 -5.71
N SER A 66 -2.85 -16.70 -6.50
CA SER A 66 -3.05 -17.93 -7.30
C SER A 66 -3.38 -19.13 -6.41
N TYR A 67 -2.76 -19.25 -5.25
CA TYR A 67 -3.09 -20.32 -4.30
C TYR A 67 -4.53 -20.20 -3.81
N ILE A 68 -4.99 -19.00 -3.42
CA ILE A 68 -6.38 -18.79 -2.99
C ILE A 68 -7.36 -19.11 -4.13
N GLU A 69 -7.09 -18.61 -5.34
CA GLU A 69 -7.91 -18.88 -6.53
C GLU A 69 -8.04 -20.39 -6.80
N ASN A 70 -6.92 -21.10 -6.83
CA ASN A 70 -6.89 -22.54 -7.13
C ASN A 70 -7.62 -23.40 -6.07
N ASN A 71 -7.84 -22.87 -4.86
CA ASN A 71 -8.52 -23.58 -3.78
C ASN A 71 -9.95 -23.08 -3.53
N ALA A 72 -10.43 -22.08 -4.27
CA ALA A 72 -11.76 -21.50 -4.08
C ALA A 72 -12.90 -22.32 -4.73
N GLY A 73 -12.56 -23.33 -5.54
CA GLY A 73 -13.52 -24.12 -6.31
C GLY A 73 -14.04 -23.38 -7.55
N ASP A 74 -15.08 -23.94 -8.18
CA ASP A 74 -15.68 -23.39 -9.39
C ASP A 74 -16.35 -22.03 -9.13
N PRO A 75 -16.20 -21.04 -10.03
CA PRO A 75 -16.85 -19.74 -9.88
C PRO A 75 -18.38 -19.83 -9.80
N ILE A 76 -18.98 -19.04 -8.92
CA ILE A 76 -20.43 -18.96 -8.77
C ILE A 76 -20.93 -17.62 -9.31
N GLY A 77 -21.94 -17.66 -10.19
CA GLY A 77 -22.58 -16.44 -10.69
C GLY A 77 -23.23 -15.64 -9.55
N GLY A 78 -23.07 -14.32 -9.57
CA GLY A 78 -23.60 -13.46 -8.51
C GLY A 78 -23.53 -11.99 -8.83
N GLN A 79 -23.42 -11.15 -7.79
CA GLN A 79 -23.48 -9.70 -7.94
C GLN A 79 -22.25 -9.17 -8.68
N TYR A 80 -22.48 -8.19 -9.55
CA TYR A 80 -21.42 -7.41 -10.20
C TYR A 80 -20.88 -6.31 -9.28
N GLY A 81 -19.58 -6.03 -9.37
CA GLY A 81 -18.92 -4.95 -8.64
C GLY A 81 -17.40 -5.07 -8.65
N GLY A 82 -16.70 -4.04 -8.21
CA GLY A 82 -15.26 -4.03 -8.06
C GLY A 82 -14.83 -4.55 -6.68
N CYS A 83 -13.70 -5.25 -6.63
CA CYS A 83 -13.11 -5.74 -5.39
C CYS A 83 -11.60 -5.67 -5.47
N TRP A 84 -11.00 -5.03 -4.48
CA TRP A 84 -9.56 -4.78 -4.41
C TRP A 84 -9.05 -5.13 -3.02
N LEU A 85 -7.76 -5.46 -2.93
CA LEU A 85 -7.06 -5.42 -1.66
C LEU A 85 -6.68 -3.96 -1.38
N TRP A 86 -7.06 -3.46 -0.22
CA TRP A 86 -6.70 -2.13 0.26
C TRP A 86 -5.55 -2.21 1.25
N LEU A 87 -4.40 -1.67 0.86
CA LEU A 87 -3.23 -1.48 1.71
C LEU A 87 -3.40 -0.17 2.49
N HIS A 88 -3.21 -0.20 3.81
CA HIS A 88 -3.51 0.99 4.62
C HIS A 88 -2.50 2.12 4.41
N ASP A 89 -1.23 1.79 4.14
CA ASP A 89 -0.17 2.75 3.87
C ASP A 89 0.97 2.15 3.02
N ASN A 90 1.97 2.98 2.70
CA ASN A 90 3.17 2.61 1.94
C ASN A 90 4.42 2.37 2.81
N THR A 91 4.26 2.17 4.12
CA THR A 91 5.37 2.02 5.07
C THR A 91 6.02 0.65 4.99
N THR A 92 5.30 -0.37 4.49
CA THR A 92 5.84 -1.73 4.36
C THR A 92 6.59 -1.95 3.05
N PRO A 93 7.59 -2.85 3.03
CA PRO A 93 8.29 -3.21 1.80
C PRO A 93 7.35 -3.77 0.72
N LEU A 94 6.35 -4.57 1.12
CA LEU A 94 5.38 -5.16 0.20
C LEU A 94 4.58 -4.07 -0.51
N THR A 95 4.01 -3.10 0.21
CA THR A 95 3.22 -2.04 -0.43
C THR A 95 4.05 -1.26 -1.44
N ARG A 96 5.28 -0.87 -1.08
CA ARG A 96 6.17 -0.16 -1.99
C ARG A 96 6.51 -0.99 -3.23
N ALA A 97 6.80 -2.27 -3.06
CA ALA A 97 7.07 -3.17 -4.18
C ALA A 97 5.88 -3.27 -5.13
N LEU A 98 4.65 -3.37 -4.61
CA LEU A 98 3.43 -3.44 -5.40
C LEU A 98 3.16 -2.13 -6.16
N ILE A 99 3.34 -0.97 -5.52
CA ILE A 99 3.19 0.35 -6.19
C ILE A 99 4.19 0.48 -7.34
N ARG A 100 5.46 0.19 -7.05
CA ARG A 100 6.57 0.27 -7.97
C ARG A 100 6.38 -0.59 -9.22
N ASN A 101 5.93 -1.83 -9.03
CA ASN A 101 5.65 -2.75 -10.14
C ASN A 101 4.30 -2.47 -10.84
N GLY A 102 3.63 -1.36 -10.53
CA GLY A 102 2.34 -0.99 -11.14
C GLY A 102 1.19 -1.93 -10.77
N ARG A 103 1.36 -2.72 -9.71
CA ARG A 103 0.35 -3.66 -9.22
C ARG A 103 -0.64 -3.00 -8.26
N ALA A 104 -0.16 -2.02 -7.51
CA ALA A 104 -0.97 -1.14 -6.68
C ALA A 104 -1.01 0.28 -7.26
N PHE A 105 -2.11 0.98 -7.00
CA PHE A 105 -2.31 2.37 -7.37
C PHE A 105 -2.97 3.15 -6.23
N VAL A 106 -2.90 4.48 -6.31
CA VAL A 106 -3.58 5.36 -5.36
C VAL A 106 -4.82 5.92 -6.02
N SER A 107 -5.99 5.67 -5.42
CA SER A 107 -7.27 6.26 -5.81
C SER A 107 -7.32 7.77 -5.52
N ASP A 108 -8.34 8.46 -6.04
CA ASP A 108 -8.43 9.93 -5.98
C ASP A 108 -8.48 10.47 -4.54
N ASP A 109 -9.07 9.70 -3.64
CA ASP A 109 -9.19 9.97 -2.21
C ASP A 109 -8.03 9.41 -1.37
N GLY A 110 -7.07 8.71 -2.00
CA GLY A 110 -5.80 8.34 -1.37
C GLY A 110 -5.67 6.89 -0.93
N ARG A 111 -6.63 6.00 -1.24
CA ARG A 111 -6.51 4.57 -0.89
C ARG A 111 -5.49 3.87 -1.78
N TYR A 112 -4.60 3.08 -1.19
CA TYR A 112 -3.69 2.21 -1.93
C TYR A 112 -4.40 0.91 -2.29
N LEU A 113 -4.87 0.80 -3.52
CA LEU A 113 -5.65 -0.34 -3.99
C LEU A 113 -4.79 -1.23 -4.88
N VAL A 114 -4.94 -2.55 -4.74
CA VAL A 114 -4.18 -3.54 -5.50
C VAL A 114 -5.08 -4.26 -6.47
N HIS A 115 -4.62 -4.41 -7.70
CA HIS A 115 -5.28 -5.27 -8.68
C HIS A 115 -5.04 -6.75 -8.38
N LEU A 116 -6.10 -7.55 -8.39
CA LEU A 116 -6.09 -8.99 -8.11
C LEU A 116 -6.31 -9.78 -9.40
N TYR A 117 -5.45 -9.58 -10.41
CA TYR A 117 -5.56 -10.16 -11.75
C TYR A 117 -5.60 -11.70 -11.78
N GLU A 118 -5.15 -12.38 -10.72
CA GLU A 118 -5.19 -13.84 -10.65
C GLU A 118 -6.59 -14.35 -10.27
N PHE A 119 -7.46 -13.51 -9.70
CA PHE A 119 -8.85 -13.91 -9.47
C PHE A 119 -9.63 -13.92 -10.78
N SER A 120 -10.45 -14.94 -10.97
CA SER A 120 -11.27 -15.07 -12.17
C SER A 120 -12.37 -14.01 -12.23
N ASP A 121 -12.52 -13.34 -13.39
CA ASP A 121 -13.60 -12.37 -13.68
C ASP A 121 -14.99 -13.02 -13.65
N LEU A 122 -15.08 -14.35 -13.71
CA LEU A 122 -16.34 -15.08 -13.61
C LEU A 122 -16.86 -15.18 -12.17
N ARG A 123 -16.04 -14.85 -11.16
CA ARG A 123 -16.43 -14.91 -9.75
C ARG A 123 -17.34 -13.76 -9.38
N SER A 124 -18.37 -14.08 -8.61
CA SER A 124 -19.24 -13.09 -7.98
C SER A 124 -18.46 -12.11 -7.10
N LEU A 125 -19.03 -10.91 -6.87
CA LEU A 125 -18.49 -9.95 -5.92
C LEU A 125 -18.31 -10.59 -4.53
N GLN A 126 -19.31 -11.35 -4.06
CA GLN A 126 -19.27 -12.01 -2.76
C GLN A 126 -18.09 -12.99 -2.61
N GLU A 127 -17.79 -13.76 -3.66
CA GLU A 127 -16.63 -14.65 -3.66
C GLU A 127 -15.33 -13.86 -3.61
N ARG A 128 -15.20 -12.83 -4.43
CA ARG A 128 -13.99 -11.98 -4.46
C ARG A 128 -13.77 -11.27 -3.13
N GLU A 129 -14.82 -10.78 -2.47
CA GLU A 129 -14.74 -10.20 -1.13
C GLU A 129 -14.18 -11.21 -0.12
N LYS A 130 -14.76 -12.41 -0.06
CA LYS A 130 -14.30 -13.48 0.84
C LYS A 130 -12.86 -13.90 0.56
N MET A 131 -12.50 -14.06 -0.71
CA MET A 131 -11.15 -14.44 -1.11
C MET A 131 -10.14 -13.34 -0.81
N THR A 132 -10.52 -12.07 -0.98
CA THR A 132 -9.68 -10.93 -0.64
C THR A 132 -9.50 -10.80 0.88
N ASP A 133 -10.51 -11.14 1.67
CA ASP A 133 -10.38 -11.21 3.13
C ASP A 133 -9.40 -12.32 3.56
N MET A 134 -9.48 -13.50 2.94
CA MET A 134 -8.49 -14.57 3.13
C MET A 134 -7.07 -14.14 2.72
N LEU A 135 -6.96 -13.38 1.63
CA LEU A 135 -5.70 -12.81 1.16
C LEU A 135 -5.14 -11.79 2.17
N ALA A 136 -5.98 -10.89 2.68
CA ALA A 136 -5.58 -9.88 3.66
C ALA A 136 -5.01 -10.53 4.93
N ASN A 137 -5.69 -11.55 5.45
CA ASN A 137 -5.19 -12.35 6.57
C ASN A 137 -3.84 -13.01 6.28
N SER A 138 -3.69 -13.59 5.08
CA SER A 138 -2.42 -14.20 4.66
C SER A 138 -1.30 -13.17 4.54
N ILE A 139 -1.59 -11.97 4.03
CA ILE A 139 -0.61 -10.90 3.87
C ILE A 139 -0.16 -10.35 5.22
N GLN A 140 -1.10 -10.15 6.14
CA GLN A 140 -0.78 -9.73 7.50
C GLN A 140 0.15 -10.73 8.19
N GLN A 141 -0.04 -12.03 7.97
CA GLN A 141 0.79 -13.09 8.56
C GLN A 141 2.18 -13.21 7.90
N ASN A 142 2.25 -13.12 6.57
CA ASN A 142 3.50 -13.39 5.83
C ASN A 142 4.39 -12.15 5.66
N PHE A 143 3.80 -10.95 5.62
CA PHE A 143 4.52 -9.70 5.33
C PHE A 143 4.32 -8.61 6.38
N SER A 144 3.59 -8.88 7.46
CA SER A 144 3.25 -7.90 8.49
C SER A 144 2.68 -6.60 7.89
N THR A 145 1.91 -6.72 6.81
CA THR A 145 1.37 -5.58 6.06
C THR A 145 -0.11 -5.37 6.38
N PRO A 146 -0.47 -4.26 7.04
CA PRO A 146 -1.87 -3.94 7.34
C PRO A 146 -2.67 -3.73 6.06
N CYS A 147 -3.71 -4.52 5.91
CA CYS A 147 -4.60 -4.46 4.76
C CYS A 147 -5.96 -5.09 5.06
N CYS A 148 -6.94 -4.75 4.23
CA CYS A 148 -8.27 -5.35 4.22
C CYS A 148 -8.81 -5.40 2.79
N TYR A 149 -9.99 -5.97 2.59
CA TYR A 149 -10.67 -5.86 1.30
C TYR A 149 -11.44 -4.53 1.21
N PHE A 150 -11.57 -4.03 -0.01
CA PHE A 150 -12.40 -2.88 -0.37
C PHE A 150 -13.25 -3.26 -1.59
N SER A 151 -14.57 -3.04 -1.52
CA SER A 151 -15.49 -3.39 -2.60
C SER A 151 -16.51 -2.30 -2.90
N VAL A 152 -16.94 -2.27 -4.17
CA VAL A 152 -17.98 -1.38 -4.69
C VAL A 152 -19.02 -2.24 -5.40
N ALA A 153 -20.27 -2.19 -4.95
CA ALA A 153 -21.35 -2.93 -5.57
C ALA A 153 -21.88 -2.21 -6.81
N GLY A 154 -22.13 -2.96 -7.88
CA GLY A 154 -22.73 -2.43 -9.12
C GLY A 154 -21.80 -1.57 -9.97
N SER A 155 -20.54 -1.41 -9.58
CA SER A 155 -19.54 -0.60 -10.29
C SER A 155 -18.14 -1.19 -10.11
N ASP A 156 -17.34 -1.17 -11.16
CA ASP A 156 -15.91 -1.51 -11.14
C ASP A 156 -15.01 -0.26 -11.08
N ASN A 157 -15.57 0.89 -10.70
CA ASN A 157 -14.82 2.10 -10.48
C ASN A 157 -14.28 2.15 -9.04
N PRO A 158 -12.95 2.13 -8.82
CA PRO A 158 -12.36 2.18 -7.48
C PRO A 158 -12.62 3.50 -6.74
N ASN A 159 -12.97 4.56 -7.46
CA ASN A 159 -13.25 5.88 -6.89
C ASN A 159 -14.70 6.06 -6.42
N ASP A 160 -15.59 5.09 -6.70
CA ASP A 160 -16.98 5.16 -6.25
C ASP A 160 -17.10 4.89 -4.73
N VAL A 161 -18.30 5.15 -4.20
CA VAL A 161 -18.60 4.98 -2.77
C VAL A 161 -18.46 3.49 -2.39
N PRO A 162 -17.71 3.15 -1.33
CA PRO A 162 -17.60 1.78 -0.86
C PRO A 162 -18.97 1.18 -0.57
N PHE A 163 -19.16 -0.07 -0.98
CA PHE A 163 -20.26 -0.89 -0.50
C PHE A 163 -19.87 -1.56 0.82
N TYR A 164 -18.68 -2.19 0.87
CA TYR A 164 -18.08 -2.73 2.08
C TYR A 164 -16.57 -2.49 2.11
N ALA A 165 -16.03 -2.39 3.32
CA ALA A 165 -14.62 -2.51 3.59
C ALA A 165 -14.46 -3.37 4.85
N GLY A 166 -13.44 -4.22 4.90
CA GLY A 166 -13.27 -5.27 5.92
C GLY A 166 -13.09 -4.76 7.37
N ASN A 167 -12.70 -5.63 8.30
CA ASN A 167 -12.38 -5.18 9.66
C ASN A 167 -11.12 -4.31 9.64
N HIS A 168 -11.27 -3.02 9.95
CA HIS A 168 -10.18 -2.05 9.96
C HIS A 168 -9.54 -1.98 11.33
N ASP A 169 -8.24 -1.68 11.34
CA ASP A 169 -7.64 -1.08 12.52
C ASP A 169 -8.16 0.37 12.64
N TYR A 170 -8.63 0.77 13.82
CA TYR A 170 -9.25 2.08 14.06
C TYR A 170 -8.29 3.28 13.86
N SER A 171 -7.04 3.01 13.48
CA SER A 171 -5.96 3.96 13.27
C SER A 171 -5.84 4.50 11.84
N ILE A 172 -6.67 4.04 10.90
CA ILE A 172 -6.64 4.57 9.53
C ILE A 172 -7.30 5.97 9.52
N ASP A 173 -6.48 7.01 9.38
CA ASP A 173 -6.90 8.42 9.38
C ASP A 173 -8.05 8.74 8.40
N PHE A 174 -8.22 7.93 7.36
CA PHE A 174 -9.22 8.10 6.31
C PHE A 174 -10.68 8.05 6.82
N TYR A 175 -10.99 7.24 7.84
CA TYR A 175 -12.36 7.12 8.35
C TYR A 175 -12.72 8.14 9.44
N ASN A 176 -11.77 8.95 9.92
CA ASN A 176 -12.03 9.96 10.95
C ASN A 176 -12.88 11.15 10.48
N TRP A 177 -13.40 11.14 9.25
CA TRP A 177 -14.33 12.17 8.76
C TRP A 177 -15.80 11.94 9.16
N ASN A 178 -16.21 10.71 9.53
CA ASN A 178 -17.62 10.39 9.85
C ASN A 178 -17.84 9.93 11.29
N ASN A 179 -17.19 10.56 12.27
CA ASN A 179 -17.59 10.42 13.65
C ASN A 179 -18.44 11.64 14.07
N PRO A 180 -19.78 11.56 14.11
CA PRO A 180 -20.63 12.68 14.54
C PRO A 180 -20.53 13.00 16.04
N ASN A 181 -19.58 12.37 16.76
CA ASN A 181 -19.39 12.55 18.21
C ASN A 181 -17.94 12.94 18.58
N LYS A 182 -17.37 13.96 17.93
CA LYS A 182 -16.28 14.76 18.50
C LYS A 182 -16.63 16.24 18.44
#